data_AF-A0A948REK5-F1
#
_entry.id   AF-A0A948REK5-F1
#
_cell.length_a   1.000
_cell.length_b   1.000
_cell.length_c   1.000
_cell.angle_alpha   90.00
_cell.angle_beta   90.00
_cell.angle_gamma   90.00
#
_symmetry.space_group_name_H-M   'P 1'
#
loop_
_entity.id
_entity.type
_entity.pdbx_description
1 polymer ?
#
loop_
_entity_poly.entity_id
_entity_poly.type
_entity_poly.pdbx_seq_one_letter_code
_entity_poly.pdbx_strand_id
1 'polypeptide(L)'
;MLIHLPLLAWIGIALSLMGWRSTPDELFAFLIKSIEVMITAGLYLIAGVAFGGITMGMFTALSVILPDVITRLLVAGGFGLIPVIAVASVYDPLVRPISQDFSQGLSKFIATMMRLLLPMTLVILVIYLFVIPFNFMEPFVNRDVLIVYNLMLFAILGLLIGATPICPEDISAKVHNGILAVAILAVLVSLYAMSAVVYRSVVGGITINRLTIIGWNSINIAILILLIVKQFKSGRQAWVKSLRSAFSIGTNAYMFWAIFLTIAVPLLFR
;
A
#
# COMPACT_ATOMS: atom_id res chain seq x y z
N MET A 1 -5.51 19.06 7.02
CA MET A 1 -4.59 18.57 8.09
C MET A 1 -5.00 17.21 8.65
N LEU A 2 -6.25 16.98 9.07
CA LEU A 2 -6.67 15.70 9.69
C LEU A 2 -6.42 14.45 8.81
N ILE A 3 -6.58 14.55 7.48
CA ILE A 3 -6.38 13.43 6.54
C ILE A 3 -4.92 12.92 6.53
N HIS A 4 -3.94 13.75 6.89
CA HIS A 4 -2.53 13.34 6.93
C HIS A 4 -2.09 12.79 8.29
N LEU A 5 -2.92 12.89 9.33
CA LEU A 5 -2.56 12.43 10.68
C LEU A 5 -2.25 10.93 10.75
N PRO A 6 -3.02 10.01 10.12
CA PRO A 6 -2.69 8.59 10.16
C PRO A 6 -1.32 8.30 9.55
N LEU A 7 -0.98 9.00 8.45
CA LEU A 7 0.30 8.85 7.78
C LEU A 7 1.45 9.39 8.65
N LEU A 8 1.27 10.56 9.28
CA LEU A 8 2.27 11.10 10.21
C LEU A 8 2.45 10.23 11.45
N ALA A 9 1.37 9.67 12.00
CA ALA A 9 1.44 8.74 13.12
C ALA A 9 2.21 7.48 12.74
N TRP A 10 1.94 6.92 11.56
CA TRP A 10 2.67 5.78 11.02
C TRP A 10 4.17 6.07 10.84
N ILE A 11 4.54 7.25 10.32
CA ILE A 11 5.94 7.70 10.22
C ILE A 11 6.57 7.86 11.60
N GLY A 12 5.84 8.44 12.56
CA GLY A 12 6.31 8.61 13.93
C GLY A 12 6.64 7.28 14.62
N ILE A 13 5.76 6.29 14.45
CA ILE A 13 5.95 4.92 14.94
C ILE A 13 7.15 4.25 14.27
N ALA A 14 7.28 4.40 12.94
CA ALA A 14 8.42 3.86 12.19
C ALA A 14 9.76 4.40 12.72
N LEU A 15 9.83 5.71 12.93
CA LEU A 15 11.02 6.40 13.46
C LEU A 15 11.31 6.03 14.92
N SER A 16 10.28 5.88 15.76
CA SER A 16 10.47 5.53 17.18
C SER A 16 10.98 4.10 17.36
N LEU A 17 10.53 3.17 16.51
CA LEU A 17 10.90 1.75 16.62
C LEU A 17 12.26 1.43 15.98
N MET A 18 12.57 2.07 14.85
CA MET A 18 13.78 1.73 14.07
C MET A 18 14.92 2.74 14.23
N GLY A 19 14.66 3.90 14.83
CA GLY A 19 15.62 5.00 14.92
C GLY A 19 16.01 5.59 13.56
N TRP A 20 16.97 6.50 13.55
CA TRP A 20 17.44 7.19 12.33
C TRP A 20 18.36 6.35 11.43
N ARG A 21 18.88 5.22 11.92
CA ARG A 21 19.84 4.35 11.20
C ARG A 21 19.32 2.91 11.09
N SER A 22 18.15 2.76 10.47
CA SER A 22 17.52 1.45 10.27
C SER A 22 18.15 0.69 9.12
N THR A 23 18.25 -0.63 9.26
CA THR A 23 18.69 -1.49 8.16
C THR A 23 17.56 -1.71 7.15
N PRO A 24 17.87 -2.00 5.87
CA PRO A 24 16.84 -2.29 4.88
C PRO A 24 15.90 -3.45 5.24
N ASP A 25 16.42 -4.44 5.97
CA ASP A 25 15.64 -5.59 6.42
C ASP A 25 14.67 -5.23 7.55
N GLU A 26 15.07 -4.39 8.51
CA GLU A 26 14.16 -3.91 9.58
C GLU A 26 13.00 -3.09 8.99
N LEU A 27 13.31 -2.20 8.05
CA LEU A 27 12.28 -1.36 7.44
C LEU A 27 11.34 -2.20 6.56
N PHE A 28 11.86 -3.18 5.83
CA PHE A 28 11.02 -4.12 5.09
C PHE A 28 10.12 -4.96 6.01
N ALA A 29 10.65 -5.44 7.14
CA ALA A 29 9.88 -6.18 8.13
C ALA A 29 8.74 -5.32 8.72
N PHE A 30 9.02 -4.04 9.00
CA PHE A 30 8.01 -3.07 9.43
C PHE A 30 6.90 -2.84 8.38
N LEU A 31 7.25 -2.77 7.09
CA LEU A 31 6.27 -2.66 6.00
C LEU A 31 5.33 -3.87 5.94
N ILE A 32 5.89 -5.08 6.02
CA ILE A 32 5.07 -6.30 6.02
C ILE A 32 4.13 -6.31 7.22
N LYS A 33 4.64 -6.01 8.42
CA LYS A 33 3.76 -5.91 9.60
C LYS A 33 2.70 -4.82 9.47
N SER A 34 3.01 -3.69 8.82
CA SER A 34 2.01 -2.66 8.52
C SER A 34 0.90 -3.18 7.61
N ILE A 35 1.24 -4.01 6.60
CA ILE A 35 0.25 -4.68 5.73
C ILE A 35 -0.59 -5.67 6.54
N GLU A 36 0.03 -6.46 7.43
CA GLU A 36 -0.71 -7.40 8.29
C GLU A 36 -1.70 -6.67 9.20
N VAL A 37 -1.28 -5.59 9.85
CA VAL A 37 -2.16 -4.75 10.67
C VAL A 37 -3.32 -4.18 9.85
N MET A 38 -3.06 -3.69 8.64
CA MET A 38 -4.09 -3.14 7.76
C MET A 38 -5.12 -4.22 7.35
N ILE A 39 -4.66 -5.43 7.03
CA ILE A 39 -5.53 -6.56 6.68
C ILE A 39 -6.35 -7.01 7.89
N THR A 40 -5.74 -7.11 9.07
CA THR A 40 -6.45 -7.41 10.32
C THR A 40 -7.49 -6.35 10.66
N ALA A 41 -7.16 -5.07 10.51
CA ALA A 41 -8.12 -3.98 10.69
C ALA A 41 -9.29 -4.11 9.71
N GLY A 42 -9.04 -4.48 8.45
CA GLY A 42 -10.08 -4.75 7.46
C GLY A 42 -10.98 -5.93 7.86
N LEU A 43 -10.41 -7.02 8.39
CA LEU A 43 -11.19 -8.16 8.88
C LEU A 43 -12.06 -7.78 10.08
N TYR A 44 -11.50 -7.04 11.04
CA TYR A 44 -12.26 -6.53 12.19
C TYR A 44 -13.33 -5.53 11.77
N LEU A 45 -13.09 -4.74 10.72
CA LEU A 45 -14.10 -3.85 10.16
C LEU A 45 -15.27 -4.62 9.55
N ILE A 46 -15.00 -5.65 8.75
CA ILE A 46 -16.05 -6.50 8.17
C ILE A 46 -16.88 -7.16 9.28
N ALA A 47 -16.21 -7.73 10.28
CA ALA A 47 -16.88 -8.32 11.43
C ALA A 47 -17.69 -7.26 12.20
N GLY A 48 -17.11 -6.10 12.48
CA GLY A 48 -17.76 -5.00 13.20
C GLY A 48 -18.99 -4.47 12.49
N VAL A 49 -18.95 -4.30 11.17
CA VAL A 49 -20.12 -3.89 10.36
C VAL A 49 -21.18 -4.98 10.37
N ALA A 50 -20.81 -6.25 10.23
CA ALA A 50 -21.76 -7.36 10.26
C ALA A 50 -22.46 -7.46 11.63
N PHE A 51 -21.71 -7.50 12.72
CA PHE A 51 -22.25 -7.54 14.07
C PHE A 51 -23.06 -6.28 14.39
N GLY A 52 -22.56 -5.09 14.03
CA GLY A 52 -23.28 -3.83 14.21
C GLY A 52 -24.62 -3.83 13.48
N GLY A 53 -24.65 -4.30 12.22
CA GLY A 53 -25.88 -4.45 11.44
C GLY A 53 -26.87 -5.42 12.09
N ILE A 54 -26.41 -6.59 12.53
CA ILE A 54 -27.24 -7.58 13.24
C ILE A 54 -27.80 -6.98 14.53
N THR A 55 -26.98 -6.31 15.34
CA THR A 55 -27.41 -5.65 16.58
C THR A 55 -28.50 -4.62 16.32
N MET A 56 -28.30 -3.71 15.36
CA MET A 56 -29.30 -2.70 15.01
C MET A 56 -30.60 -3.34 14.47
N GLY A 57 -30.47 -4.40 13.66
CA GLY A 57 -31.61 -5.16 13.14
C GLY A 57 -32.41 -5.86 14.24
N MET A 58 -31.74 -6.49 15.20
CA MET A 58 -32.37 -7.15 16.35
C MET A 58 -33.12 -6.15 17.24
N PHE A 59 -32.53 -4.99 17.56
CA PHE A 59 -33.22 -3.97 18.35
C PHE A 59 -34.45 -3.41 17.62
N THR A 60 -34.34 -3.22 16.30
CA THR A 60 -35.46 -2.77 15.47
C THR A 60 -36.59 -3.82 15.44
N ALA A 61 -36.26 -5.10 15.30
CA ALA A 61 -37.24 -6.20 15.32
C ALA A 61 -37.98 -6.32 16.67
N LEU A 62 -37.33 -5.94 17.78
CA LEU A 62 -37.93 -5.90 19.11
C LEU A 62 -38.69 -4.59 19.42
N SER A 63 -38.81 -3.68 18.45
CA SER A 63 -39.38 -2.34 18.65
C SER A 63 -38.66 -1.52 19.74
N VAL A 64 -37.37 -1.76 19.94
CA VAL A 64 -36.54 -1.04 20.89
C VAL A 64 -35.76 0.05 20.14
N ILE A 65 -36.03 1.30 20.47
CA ILE A 65 -35.29 2.45 19.93
C ILE A 65 -34.07 2.69 20.80
N LEU A 66 -32.88 2.49 20.24
CA LEU A 66 -31.63 2.81 20.94
C LEU A 66 -31.47 4.34 21.05
N PRO A 67 -31.19 4.88 22.25
CA PRO A 67 -30.82 6.27 22.42
C PRO A 67 -29.64 6.67 21.52
N ASP A 68 -29.69 7.87 20.94
CA ASP A 68 -28.65 8.38 20.02
C ASP A 68 -27.24 8.31 20.60
N VAL A 69 -27.10 8.49 21.91
CA VAL A 69 -25.81 8.39 22.62
C VAL A 69 -25.22 6.99 22.51
N ILE A 70 -26.05 5.95 22.66
CA ILE A 70 -25.63 4.55 22.57
C ILE A 70 -25.30 4.20 21.12
N THR A 71 -26.16 4.58 20.17
CA THR A 71 -25.93 4.35 18.74
C THR A 71 -24.63 5.02 18.29
N ARG A 72 -24.39 6.27 18.70
CA ARG A 72 -23.14 6.99 18.40
C ARG A 72 -21.93 6.34 19.05
N LEU A 73 -22.05 5.86 20.29
CA LEU A 73 -20.95 5.17 20.98
C LEU A 73 -20.61 3.84 20.29
N LEU A 74 -21.62 3.04 19.91
CA LEU A 74 -21.41 1.78 19.20
C LEU A 74 -20.75 2.00 17.85
N VAL A 75 -21.23 2.98 17.08
CA VAL A 75 -20.66 3.30 15.77
C VAL A 75 -19.28 3.94 15.94
N ALA A 76 -19.18 5.14 16.51
CA ALA A 76 -17.91 5.86 16.58
C ALA A 76 -16.86 5.16 17.46
N GLY A 77 -17.28 4.57 18.58
CA GLY A 77 -16.42 3.79 19.46
C GLY A 77 -15.96 2.49 18.80
N GLY A 78 -16.86 1.74 18.17
CA GLY A 78 -16.52 0.52 17.44
C GLY A 78 -15.54 0.78 16.30
N PHE A 79 -15.82 1.79 15.46
CA PHE A 79 -14.92 2.19 14.38
C PHE A 79 -13.55 2.68 14.90
N GLY A 80 -13.52 3.45 15.99
CA GLY A 80 -12.28 3.93 16.59
C GLY A 80 -11.43 2.85 17.26
N LEU A 81 -12.06 1.78 17.76
CA LEU A 81 -11.38 0.66 18.44
C LEU A 81 -10.67 -0.27 17.46
N ILE A 82 -11.17 -0.39 16.21
CA ILE A 82 -10.64 -1.31 15.19
C ILE A 82 -9.14 -1.14 14.95
N PRO A 83 -8.62 0.07 14.64
CA PRO A 83 -7.18 0.24 14.43
C PRO A 83 -6.33 -0.10 15.66
N VAL A 84 -6.83 0.19 16.86
CA VAL A 84 -6.13 -0.06 18.13
C VAL A 84 -5.99 -1.57 18.36
N ILE A 85 -7.09 -2.32 18.25
CA ILE A 85 -7.07 -3.78 18.45
C ILE A 85 -6.28 -4.46 17.34
N ALA A 86 -6.36 -3.99 16.10
CA ALA A 86 -5.59 -4.56 14.98
C ALA A 86 -4.08 -4.44 15.19
N VAL A 87 -3.60 -3.30 15.70
CA VAL A 87 -2.18 -3.14 16.07
C VAL A 87 -1.85 -4.06 17.26
N ALA A 88 -2.66 -4.03 18.31
CA ALA A 88 -2.42 -4.79 19.53
C ALA A 88 -2.43 -6.32 19.33
N SER A 89 -3.15 -6.83 18.32
CA SER A 89 -3.25 -8.27 18.06
C SER A 89 -2.13 -8.81 17.17
N VAL A 90 -1.50 -7.97 16.34
CA VAL A 90 -0.54 -8.41 15.31
C VAL A 90 0.89 -7.95 15.59
N TYR A 91 1.04 -6.83 16.28
CA TYR A 91 2.32 -6.15 16.45
C TYR A 91 2.79 -6.22 17.91
N ASP A 92 3.98 -6.78 18.14
CA ASP A 92 4.60 -6.77 19.47
C ASP A 92 5.51 -5.53 19.61
N PRO A 93 5.17 -4.53 20.46
CA PRO A 93 5.96 -3.33 20.61
C PRO A 93 7.29 -3.54 21.36
N LEU A 94 7.49 -4.68 22.03
CA LEU A 94 8.67 -4.95 22.86
C LEU A 94 9.84 -5.52 22.04
N VAL A 95 9.58 -5.99 20.81
CA VAL A 95 10.59 -6.59 19.94
C VAL A 95 10.84 -5.74 18.69
N ARG A 96 12.05 -5.85 18.16
CA ARG A 96 12.43 -5.15 16.93
C ARG A 96 11.61 -5.64 15.74
N PRO A 97 11.35 -4.81 14.71
CA PRO A 97 10.55 -5.20 13.54
C PRO A 97 11.04 -6.48 12.84
N ILE A 98 12.35 -6.71 12.77
CA ILE A 98 12.93 -7.91 12.16
C ILE A 98 12.71 -9.18 13.00
N SER A 99 12.53 -9.03 14.32
CA SER A 99 12.31 -10.12 15.27
C SER A 99 10.83 -10.40 15.51
N GLN A 100 9.94 -9.74 14.77
CA GLN A 100 8.52 -9.99 14.83
C GLN A 100 8.22 -11.42 14.38
N ASP A 101 7.17 -12.01 14.96
CA ASP A 101 6.74 -13.33 14.55
C ASP A 101 6.02 -13.27 13.18
N PHE A 102 6.67 -13.82 12.16
CA PHE A 102 6.13 -13.99 10.81
C PHE A 102 5.66 -15.44 10.55
N SER A 103 5.75 -16.31 11.55
CA SER A 103 5.32 -17.72 11.46
C SER A 103 3.82 -17.90 11.71
N GLN A 104 3.14 -16.86 12.22
CA GLN A 104 1.70 -16.88 12.42
C GLN A 104 0.92 -17.20 11.14
N GLY A 105 -0.23 -17.86 11.30
CA GLY A 105 -1.09 -18.27 10.19
C GLY A 105 -1.52 -17.11 9.29
N LEU A 106 -1.73 -15.91 9.85
CA LEU A 106 -2.12 -14.72 9.09
C LEU A 106 -1.02 -14.24 8.15
N SER A 107 0.23 -14.12 8.63
CA SER A 107 1.39 -13.73 7.81
C SER A 107 1.58 -14.67 6.62
N LYS A 108 1.49 -15.99 6.87
CA LYS A 108 1.58 -17.01 5.84
C LYS A 108 0.41 -16.94 4.85
N PHE A 109 -0.80 -16.70 5.35
CA PHE A 109 -1.99 -16.52 4.52
C PHE A 109 -1.85 -15.31 3.60
N ILE A 110 -1.44 -14.15 4.13
CA ILE A 110 -1.23 -12.92 3.35
C ILE A 110 -0.17 -13.14 2.27
N ALA A 111 0.99 -13.70 2.62
CA ALA A 111 2.04 -13.99 1.65
C ALA A 111 1.57 -14.95 0.53
N THR A 112 0.80 -15.97 0.90
CA THR A 112 0.24 -16.94 -0.05
C THR A 112 -0.80 -16.28 -0.97
N MET A 113 -1.68 -15.46 -0.41
CA MET A 113 -2.67 -14.68 -1.16
C MET A 113 -2.00 -13.74 -2.18
N MET A 114 -0.99 -12.97 -1.76
CA MET A 114 -0.28 -12.06 -2.66
C MET A 114 0.43 -12.81 -3.80
N ARG A 115 0.97 -14.00 -3.50
CA ARG A 115 1.56 -14.88 -4.53
C ARG A 115 0.52 -15.48 -5.48
N LEU A 116 -0.69 -15.76 -5.00
CA LEU A 116 -1.80 -16.22 -5.84
C LEU A 116 -2.31 -15.11 -6.77
N LEU A 117 -2.28 -13.86 -6.30
CA LEU A 117 -2.70 -12.69 -7.09
C LEU A 117 -1.67 -12.25 -8.14
N LEU A 118 -0.39 -12.65 -8.02
CA LEU A 118 0.65 -12.35 -9.01
C LEU A 118 0.26 -12.73 -10.45
N PRO A 119 -0.09 -14.00 -10.77
CA PRO A 119 -0.44 -14.38 -12.14
C PRO A 119 -1.69 -13.66 -12.64
N MET A 120 -2.68 -13.43 -11.78
CA MET A 120 -3.89 -12.67 -12.13
C MET A 120 -3.54 -11.23 -12.50
N THR A 121 -2.68 -10.58 -11.70
CA THR A 121 -2.19 -9.23 -11.95
C THR A 121 -1.41 -9.15 -13.26
N LEU A 122 -0.58 -10.15 -13.54
CA LEU A 122 0.15 -10.25 -14.81
C LEU A 122 -0.81 -10.28 -16.01
N VAL A 123 -1.84 -11.14 -15.96
CA VAL A 123 -2.85 -11.24 -17.03
C VAL A 123 -3.56 -9.90 -17.23
N ILE A 124 -3.98 -9.26 -16.14
CA ILE A 124 -4.65 -7.95 -16.18
C ILE A 124 -3.75 -6.88 -16.80
N LEU A 125 -2.46 -6.83 -16.42
CA LEU A 125 -1.50 -5.88 -16.98
C LEU A 125 -1.25 -6.09 -18.47
N VAL A 126 -1.17 -7.36 -18.92
CA VAL A 126 -1.04 -7.69 -20.34
C VAL A 126 -2.26 -7.25 -21.13
N ILE A 127 -3.47 -7.52 -20.61
CA ILE A 127 -4.72 -7.07 -21.22
C ILE A 127 -4.74 -5.54 -21.32
N TYR A 128 -4.39 -4.84 -20.23
CA TYR A 128 -4.34 -3.37 -20.28
C TYR A 128 -3.33 -2.86 -21.30
N LEU A 129 -2.14 -3.44 -21.38
CA LEU A 129 -1.14 -3.04 -22.37
C LEU A 129 -1.63 -3.24 -23.80
N PHE A 130 -2.40 -4.30 -24.04
CA PHE A 130 -3.04 -4.54 -25.34
C PHE A 130 -4.17 -3.55 -25.65
N VAL A 131 -4.96 -3.15 -24.66
CA VAL A 131 -6.11 -2.25 -24.84
C VAL A 131 -5.68 -0.78 -25.02
N ILE A 132 -4.56 -0.36 -24.41
CA ILE A 132 -4.06 1.02 -24.44
C ILE A 132 -3.95 1.60 -25.86
N PRO A 133 -3.35 0.93 -26.87
CA PRO A 133 -3.28 1.45 -28.23
C PRO A 133 -4.63 1.79 -28.86
N PHE A 134 -5.69 1.04 -28.53
CA PHE A 134 -7.03 1.25 -29.08
C PHE A 134 -7.79 2.37 -28.36
N ASN A 135 -7.40 2.71 -27.13
CA ASN A 135 -8.06 3.72 -26.29
C ASN A 135 -7.05 4.77 -25.77
N PHE A 136 -6.07 5.11 -26.61
CA PHE A 136 -4.88 5.86 -26.16
C PHE A 136 -5.19 7.23 -25.56
N MET A 137 -6.27 7.88 -26.01
CA MET A 137 -6.64 9.23 -25.55
C MET A 137 -7.47 9.22 -24.26
N GLU A 138 -7.96 8.06 -23.82
CA GLU A 138 -8.92 7.99 -22.72
C GLU A 138 -8.36 8.58 -21.41
N PRO A 139 -7.13 8.26 -20.96
CA PRO A 139 -6.56 8.88 -19.76
C PRO A 139 -6.30 10.38 -19.90
N PHE A 140 -6.08 10.87 -21.13
CA PHE A 140 -5.83 12.29 -21.37
C PHE A 140 -7.11 13.12 -21.19
N VAL A 141 -8.26 12.55 -21.53
CA VAL A 141 -9.57 13.23 -21.45
C VAL A 141 -10.29 12.92 -20.14
N ASN A 142 -10.29 11.66 -19.71
CA ASN A 142 -11.07 11.17 -18.57
C ASN A 142 -10.22 11.02 -17.31
N ARG A 143 -10.60 11.75 -16.25
CA ARG A 143 -9.87 11.71 -14.96
C ARG A 143 -10.11 10.43 -14.17
N ASP A 144 -11.24 9.76 -14.38
CA ASP A 144 -11.61 8.61 -13.56
C ASP A 144 -10.70 7.42 -13.88
N VAL A 145 -10.29 7.32 -15.14
CA VAL A 145 -9.26 6.39 -15.60
C VAL A 145 -7.92 6.61 -14.89
N LEU A 146 -7.50 7.86 -14.67
CA LEU A 146 -6.28 8.18 -13.92
C LEU A 146 -6.37 7.74 -12.46
N ILE A 147 -7.53 7.90 -11.82
CA ILE A 147 -7.74 7.47 -10.43
C ILE A 147 -7.55 5.95 -10.33
N VAL A 148 -8.12 5.19 -11.27
CA VAL A 148 -7.96 3.74 -11.33
C VAL A 148 -6.50 3.34 -11.55
N TYR A 149 -5.77 4.00 -12.45
CA TYR A 149 -4.34 3.73 -12.66
C TYR A 149 -3.50 4.00 -11.40
N ASN A 150 -3.78 5.09 -10.69
CA ASN A 150 -3.08 5.40 -9.44
C ASN A 150 -3.34 4.30 -8.41
N LEU A 151 -4.60 3.93 -8.20
CA LEU A 151 -4.98 2.87 -7.26
C LEU A 151 -4.34 1.53 -7.63
N MET A 152 -4.34 1.19 -8.92
CA MET A 152 -3.66 0.00 -9.45
C MET A 152 -2.17 0.00 -9.10
N LEU A 153 -1.47 1.14 -9.27
CA LEU A 153 -0.04 1.23 -8.98
C LEU A 153 0.28 1.00 -7.50
N PHE A 154 -0.53 1.55 -6.58
CA PHE A 154 -0.42 1.26 -5.16
C PHE A 154 -0.73 -0.21 -4.84
N ALA A 155 -1.77 -0.78 -5.47
CA ALA A 155 -2.12 -2.18 -5.28
C ALA A 155 -1.01 -3.13 -5.76
N ILE A 156 -0.39 -2.84 -6.90
CA ILE A 156 0.76 -3.59 -7.43
C ILE A 156 1.94 -3.51 -6.47
N LEU A 157 2.28 -2.33 -5.96
CA LEU A 157 3.36 -2.22 -4.98
C LEU A 157 3.08 -3.02 -3.70
N GLY A 158 1.87 -2.91 -3.14
CA GLY A 158 1.47 -3.71 -1.97
C GLY A 158 1.55 -5.21 -2.24
N LEU A 159 1.11 -5.64 -3.43
CA LEU A 159 1.21 -7.02 -3.88
C LEU A 159 2.66 -7.48 -4.01
N LEU A 160 3.55 -6.68 -4.60
CA LEU A 160 4.97 -7.03 -4.74
C LEU A 160 5.68 -7.09 -3.38
N ILE A 161 5.36 -6.19 -2.45
CA ILE A 161 5.88 -6.24 -1.07
C ILE A 161 5.43 -7.53 -0.39
N GLY A 162 4.12 -7.82 -0.40
CA GLY A 162 3.57 -9.00 0.29
C GLY A 162 3.92 -10.34 -0.37
N ALA A 163 4.16 -10.36 -1.69
CA ALA A 163 4.61 -11.56 -2.39
C ALA A 163 6.11 -11.86 -2.17
N THR A 164 6.90 -10.86 -1.74
CA THR A 164 8.34 -10.99 -1.51
C THR A 164 8.61 -11.87 -0.28
N PRO A 165 9.46 -12.93 -0.39
CA PRO A 165 9.74 -13.82 0.73
C PRO A 165 10.48 -13.15 1.91
N ILE A 166 10.10 -13.53 3.13
CA ILE A 166 10.73 -13.10 4.39
C ILE A 166 11.87 -14.04 4.79
N CYS A 167 11.75 -15.34 4.52
CA CYS A 167 12.85 -16.31 4.68
C CYS A 167 13.37 -16.74 3.31
N PRO A 168 14.69 -16.68 3.06
CA PRO A 168 15.30 -17.06 1.78
C PRO A 168 15.22 -18.56 1.46
N GLU A 169 14.77 -19.43 2.37
CA GLU A 169 14.73 -20.87 2.12
C GLU A 169 13.58 -21.31 1.17
N ASP A 170 12.55 -20.48 0.98
CA ASP A 170 11.41 -20.77 0.09
C ASP A 170 11.57 -20.08 -1.29
N ILE A 171 12.49 -20.56 -2.13
CA ILE A 171 12.75 -19.97 -3.46
C ILE A 171 12.20 -20.86 -4.58
N SER A 172 11.02 -20.50 -5.10
CA SER A 172 10.61 -20.93 -6.43
C SER A 172 11.05 -19.90 -7.47
N ALA A 173 11.79 -20.34 -8.48
CA ALA A 173 12.15 -19.53 -9.65
C ALA A 173 10.94 -18.84 -10.31
N LYS A 174 9.74 -19.43 -10.17
CA LYS A 174 8.47 -18.90 -10.71
C LYS A 174 8.03 -17.60 -10.02
N VAL A 175 8.19 -17.50 -8.70
CA VAL A 175 7.80 -16.30 -7.93
C VAL A 175 8.70 -15.13 -8.32
N HIS A 176 10.00 -15.37 -8.41
CA HIS A 176 10.98 -14.36 -8.85
C HIS A 176 10.64 -13.81 -10.25
N ASN A 177 10.43 -14.71 -11.22
CA ASN A 177 10.06 -14.31 -12.59
C ASN A 177 8.72 -13.56 -12.63
N GLY A 178 7.74 -13.98 -11.83
CA GLY A 178 6.43 -13.33 -11.73
C GLY A 178 6.53 -11.90 -11.20
N ILE A 179 7.26 -11.69 -10.10
CA ILE A 179 7.50 -10.35 -9.52
C ILE A 179 8.18 -9.45 -10.56
N LEU A 180 9.21 -9.95 -11.25
CA LEU A 180 9.94 -9.17 -12.25
C LEU A 180 9.05 -8.80 -13.45
N ALA A 181 8.28 -9.75 -13.97
CA ALA A 181 7.40 -9.50 -15.10
C ALA A 181 6.28 -8.50 -14.75
N VAL A 182 5.66 -8.65 -13.57
CA VAL A 182 4.67 -7.68 -13.06
C VAL A 182 5.31 -6.30 -12.90
N ALA A 183 6.51 -6.20 -12.33
CA ALA A 183 7.19 -4.92 -12.17
C ALA A 183 7.48 -4.23 -13.52
N ILE A 184 7.96 -4.97 -14.52
CA ILE A 184 8.23 -4.43 -15.86
C ILE A 184 6.94 -3.92 -16.51
N LEU A 185 5.89 -4.75 -16.53
CA LEU A 185 4.60 -4.36 -17.12
C LEU A 185 3.98 -3.17 -16.38
N ALA A 186 4.06 -3.16 -15.05
CA ALA A 186 3.57 -2.06 -14.22
C ALA A 186 4.31 -0.75 -14.54
N VAL A 187 5.63 -0.76 -14.75
CA VAL A 187 6.37 0.43 -15.18
C VAL A 187 5.88 0.93 -16.52
N LEU A 188 5.69 0.05 -17.51
CA LEU A 188 5.21 0.45 -18.85
C LEU A 188 3.84 1.15 -18.76
N VAL A 189 2.88 0.51 -18.08
CA VAL A 189 1.53 1.07 -17.89
C VAL A 189 1.60 2.38 -17.09
N SER A 190 2.45 2.45 -16.07
CA SER A 190 2.57 3.63 -15.20
C SER A 190 3.24 4.81 -15.89
N LEU A 191 4.22 4.59 -16.76
CA LEU A 191 4.83 5.65 -17.57
C LEU A 191 3.81 6.26 -18.54
N TYR A 192 3.00 5.41 -19.16
CA TYR A 192 1.89 5.85 -19.99
C TYR A 192 0.88 6.69 -19.18
N ALA A 193 0.39 6.18 -18.05
CA ALA A 193 -0.54 6.92 -17.19
C ALA A 193 0.07 8.23 -16.67
N MET A 194 1.36 8.22 -16.30
CA MET A 194 2.10 9.41 -15.86
C MET A 194 2.16 10.47 -16.97
N SER A 195 2.36 10.07 -18.23
CA SER A 195 2.38 11.01 -19.35
C SER A 195 1.04 11.77 -19.47
N ALA A 196 -0.09 11.10 -19.23
CA ALA A 196 -1.41 11.74 -19.22
C ALA A 196 -1.58 12.70 -18.03
N VAL A 197 -1.13 12.32 -16.83
CA VAL A 197 -1.17 13.21 -15.64
C VAL A 197 -0.34 14.46 -15.89
N VAL A 198 0.86 14.31 -16.45
CA VAL A 198 1.77 15.43 -16.77
C VAL A 198 1.14 16.33 -17.82
N TYR A 199 0.64 15.77 -18.93
CA TYR A 199 -0.04 16.52 -19.99
C TYR A 199 -1.19 17.37 -19.42
N ARG A 200 -2.08 16.76 -18.63
CA ARG A 200 -3.20 17.47 -18.00
C ARG A 200 -2.73 18.57 -17.06
N SER A 201 -1.61 18.38 -16.38
CA SER A 201 -1.03 19.35 -15.45
C SER A 201 -0.37 20.53 -16.17
N VAL A 202 0.24 20.30 -17.33
CA VAL A 202 0.78 21.36 -18.19
C VAL A 202 -0.36 22.20 -18.78
N VAL A 203 -1.40 21.55 -19.30
CA VAL A 203 -2.53 22.24 -19.96
C VAL A 203 -3.47 22.92 -18.96
N GLY A 204 -3.81 22.23 -17.86
CA GLY A 204 -4.81 22.70 -16.89
C GLY A 204 -4.22 23.28 -15.60
N GLY A 205 -2.92 23.54 -15.56
CA GLY A 205 -2.21 24.04 -14.39
C GLY A 205 -1.94 22.98 -13.30
N ILE A 206 -0.99 23.32 -12.43
CA ILE A 206 -0.60 22.51 -11.27
C ILE A 206 -1.54 22.83 -10.11
N THR A 207 -2.28 21.82 -9.65
CA THR A 207 -3.10 21.88 -8.43
C THR A 207 -2.44 21.02 -7.34
N ILE A 208 -2.75 21.28 -6.07
CA ILE A 208 -2.25 20.48 -4.93
C ILE A 208 -2.49 18.98 -5.14
N ASN A 209 -3.69 18.61 -5.59
CA ASN A 209 -4.03 17.21 -5.84
C ASN A 209 -3.18 16.61 -6.97
N ARG A 210 -2.99 17.33 -8.08
CA ARG A 210 -2.16 16.86 -9.20
C ARG A 210 -0.68 16.74 -8.81
N LEU A 211 -0.14 17.71 -8.06
CA LEU A 211 1.21 17.65 -7.53
C LEU A 211 1.40 16.42 -6.64
N THR A 212 0.42 16.17 -5.76
CA THR A 212 0.41 15.00 -4.88
C THR A 212 0.45 13.69 -5.68
N ILE A 213 -0.42 13.55 -6.67
CA ILE A 213 -0.51 12.37 -7.54
C ILE A 213 0.79 12.17 -8.33
N ILE A 214 1.34 13.23 -8.92
CA ILE A 214 2.60 13.18 -9.69
C ILE A 214 3.73 12.69 -8.77
N GLY A 215 3.86 13.23 -7.56
CA GLY A 215 4.93 12.81 -6.67
C GLY A 215 4.80 11.34 -6.26
N TRP A 216 3.60 10.91 -5.86
CA TRP A 216 3.37 9.50 -5.51
C TRP A 216 3.66 8.55 -6.66
N ASN A 217 3.18 8.86 -7.86
CA ASN A 217 3.45 8.05 -9.04
C ASN A 217 4.93 8.04 -9.41
N SER A 218 5.62 9.17 -9.27
CA SER A 218 7.05 9.27 -9.57
C SER A 218 7.85 8.36 -8.65
N ILE A 219 7.54 8.38 -7.35
CA ILE A 219 8.18 7.52 -6.35
C ILE A 219 7.90 6.05 -6.66
N ASN A 220 6.65 5.71 -6.99
CA ASN A 220 6.25 4.34 -7.31
C ASN A 220 6.97 3.78 -8.54
N ILE A 221 7.00 4.56 -9.62
CA ILE A 221 7.72 4.21 -10.84
C ILE A 221 9.21 4.08 -10.54
N ALA A 222 9.80 5.00 -9.77
CA ALA A 222 11.21 4.92 -9.39
C ALA A 222 11.54 3.67 -8.57
N ILE A 223 10.67 3.28 -7.63
CA ILE A 223 10.82 2.03 -6.85
C ILE A 223 10.81 0.82 -7.78
N LEU A 224 9.85 0.75 -8.70
CA LEU A 224 9.74 -0.37 -9.64
C LEU A 224 10.96 -0.42 -10.59
N ILE A 225 11.43 0.72 -11.09
CA ILE A 225 12.65 0.78 -11.92
C ILE A 225 13.87 0.33 -11.10
N LEU A 226 14.04 0.83 -9.87
CA LEU A 226 15.14 0.41 -8.99
C LEU A 226 15.09 -1.08 -8.69
N LEU A 227 13.89 -1.61 -8.47
CA LEU A 227 13.65 -3.04 -8.30
C LEU A 227 14.17 -3.80 -9.52
N ILE A 228 13.70 -3.45 -10.72
CA ILE A 228 14.11 -4.09 -11.98
C ILE A 228 15.64 -4.02 -12.17
N VAL A 229 16.25 -2.84 -12.01
CA VAL A 229 17.70 -2.63 -12.19
C VAL A 229 18.51 -3.47 -11.20
N LYS A 230 18.12 -3.49 -9.91
CA LYS A 230 18.82 -4.29 -8.90
C LYS A 230 18.66 -5.79 -9.17
N GLN A 231 17.50 -6.24 -9.65
CA GLN A 231 17.29 -7.63 -10.03
C GLN A 231 18.21 -8.09 -11.16
N PHE A 232 18.42 -7.25 -12.17
CA PHE A 232 19.35 -7.56 -13.26
C PHE A 232 20.83 -7.51 -12.82
N LYS A 233 21.20 -6.63 -11.89
CA LYS A 233 22.60 -6.47 -11.42
C LYS A 233 23.03 -7.53 -10.41
N SER A 234 22.19 -7.87 -9.44
CA SER A 234 22.59 -8.68 -8.28
C SER A 234 22.48 -10.19 -8.47
N GLY A 235 21.98 -10.64 -9.63
CA GLY A 235 21.84 -12.05 -9.97
C GLY A 235 20.84 -12.81 -9.10
N ARG A 236 20.62 -14.09 -9.42
CA ARG A 236 19.56 -14.91 -8.84
C ARG A 236 19.81 -15.32 -7.38
N GLN A 237 21.01 -15.13 -6.84
CA GLN A 237 21.34 -15.51 -5.45
C GLN A 237 21.02 -14.41 -4.43
N ALA A 238 21.15 -13.13 -4.81
CA ALA A 238 20.90 -11.99 -3.93
C ALA A 238 19.59 -11.24 -4.26
N TRP A 239 18.70 -11.88 -5.01
CA TRP A 239 17.49 -11.27 -5.54
C TRP A 239 16.54 -10.76 -4.44
N VAL A 240 16.34 -11.53 -3.36
CA VAL A 240 15.49 -11.13 -2.23
C VAL A 240 16.07 -9.91 -1.50
N LYS A 241 17.37 -9.94 -1.17
CA LYS A 241 18.06 -8.80 -0.54
C LYS A 241 17.95 -7.52 -1.40
N SER A 242 18.03 -7.70 -2.71
CA SER A 242 17.88 -6.62 -3.69
C SER A 242 16.46 -6.03 -3.72
N LEU A 243 15.42 -6.88 -3.63
CA LEU A 243 14.02 -6.44 -3.50
C LEU A 243 13.81 -5.62 -2.22
N ARG A 244 14.21 -6.17 -1.06
CA ARG A 244 14.06 -5.50 0.24
C ARG A 244 14.76 -4.15 0.26
N SER A 245 15.96 -4.09 -0.30
CA SER A 245 16.71 -2.85 -0.43
C SER A 245 16.02 -1.83 -1.34
N ALA A 246 15.37 -2.25 -2.44
CA ALA A 246 14.61 -1.35 -3.31
C ALA A 246 13.37 -0.79 -2.57
N PHE A 247 12.61 -1.65 -1.89
CA PHE A 247 11.46 -1.21 -1.09
C PHE A 247 11.87 -0.29 0.05
N SER A 248 12.98 -0.58 0.74
CA SER A 248 13.44 0.27 1.84
C SER A 248 13.80 1.69 1.39
N ILE A 249 14.53 1.82 0.27
CA ILE A 249 14.80 3.13 -0.35
C ILE A 249 13.50 3.82 -0.74
N GLY A 250 12.56 3.05 -1.30
CA GLY A 250 11.22 3.51 -1.64
C GLY A 250 10.46 4.11 -0.46
N THR A 251 10.44 3.41 0.67
CA THR A 251 9.75 3.88 1.88
C THR A 251 10.36 5.16 2.41
N ASN A 252 11.68 5.31 2.36
CA ASN A 252 12.32 6.57 2.75
C ASN A 252 11.88 7.73 1.85
N ALA A 253 11.80 7.51 0.53
CA ALA A 253 11.25 8.49 -0.40
C ALA A 253 9.77 8.82 -0.09
N TYR A 254 8.98 7.80 0.27
CA TYR A 254 7.60 7.95 0.72
C TYR A 254 7.47 8.82 1.97
N MET A 255 8.29 8.56 2.99
CA MET A 255 8.30 9.33 4.24
C MET A 255 8.68 10.78 3.99
N PHE A 256 9.72 11.02 3.20
CA PHE A 256 10.13 12.37 2.82
C PHE A 256 9.02 13.11 2.06
N TRP A 257 8.41 12.46 1.08
CA TRP A 257 7.32 13.05 0.29
C TRP A 257 6.09 13.34 1.14
N ALA A 258 5.71 12.44 2.05
CA ALA A 258 4.62 12.66 2.99
C ALA A 258 4.86 13.90 3.88
N ILE A 259 6.08 14.05 4.40
CA ILE A 259 6.46 15.22 5.20
C ILE A 259 6.41 16.50 4.34
N PHE A 260 6.94 16.45 3.12
CA PHE A 260 6.88 17.56 2.17
C PHE A 260 5.43 17.98 1.87
N LEU A 261 4.54 17.02 1.57
CA LEU A 261 3.12 17.30 1.33
C LEU A 261 2.42 17.90 2.54
N THR A 262 2.79 17.49 3.76
CA THR A 262 2.09 17.93 4.96
C THR A 262 2.59 19.29 5.47
N ILE A 263 3.87 19.61 5.25
CA ILE A 263 4.50 20.83 5.75
C ILE A 263 4.66 21.88 4.64
N ALA A 264 5.30 21.51 3.53
CA ALA A 264 5.70 22.48 2.51
C ALA A 264 4.53 22.89 1.60
N VAL A 265 3.66 21.96 1.19
CA VAL A 265 2.56 22.29 0.27
C VAL A 265 1.57 23.32 0.83
N PRO A 266 1.12 23.25 2.10
CA PRO A 266 0.30 24.30 2.69
C PRO A 266 0.96 25.67 2.77
N LEU A 267 2.31 25.72 2.80
CA LEU A 267 3.07 26.97 2.79
C LEU A 267 3.26 27.54 1.38
N LEU A 268 3.37 26.67 0.37
CA LEU A 268 3.59 27.04 -1.03
C LEU A 268 2.32 27.48 -1.76
N PHE A 269 1.15 26.96 -1.36
CA PHE A 269 -0.14 27.24 -1.99
C PHE A 269 -1.07 28.10 -1.11
N ARG A 270 -0.47 28.88 -0.21
CA ARG A 270 -1.18 29.82 0.66
C ARG A 270 -1.47 31.14 -0.06
#